data_AF-X1P4E2-F1
#
_entry.id   AF-X1P4E2-F1
#
_cell.length_a   1.000
_cell.length_b   1.000
_cell.length_c   1.000
_cell.angle_alpha   90.00
_cell.angle_beta   90.00
_cell.angle_gamma   90.00
#
_symmetry.space_group_name_H-M   'P 1'
#
loop_
_entity.id
_entity.type
_entity.pdbx_description
1 polymer ?
#
loop_
_entity_poly.entity_id
_entity_poly.type
_entity_poly.pdbx_seq_one_letter_code
_entity_poly.pdbx_strand_id
1 'polypeptide(L)'
;MQSRKKIFGKMRNFVIGILVGSIVLSVSGLTIAQGKPFSGKKITIAVLASGPKGPISAPLYYWRDKWEERTGAKLEIAEVPFGEMHEKIMTDLIT
;
A
#
# COMPACT_ATOMS: atom_id res chain seq x y z
N MET A 1 21.12 41.82 -33.46
CA MET A 1 19.73 41.60 -32.98
C MET A 1 19.25 40.14 -33.04
N GLN A 2 19.74 39.31 -33.99
CA GLN A 2 19.38 37.88 -34.13
C GLN A 2 19.82 36.96 -32.97
N SER A 3 21.00 37.18 -32.38
CA SER A 3 21.54 36.32 -31.31
C SER A 3 20.71 36.33 -30.02
N ARG A 4 20.18 37.49 -29.60
CA ARG A 4 19.33 37.61 -28.41
C ARG A 4 18.02 36.84 -28.55
N LYS A 5 17.35 36.89 -29.72
CA LYS A 5 16.11 36.13 -29.97
C LYS A 5 16.33 34.62 -29.87
N LYS A 6 17.49 34.11 -30.31
CA LYS A 6 17.86 32.69 -30.21
C LYS A 6 18.08 32.25 -28.76
N ILE A 7 18.73 33.09 -27.95
CA ILE A 7 18.95 32.86 -26.51
C ILE A 7 17.63 32.86 -25.74
N PHE A 8 16.77 33.85 -25.99
CA PHE A 8 15.43 33.92 -25.39
C PHE A 8 14.54 32.74 -25.79
N GLY A 9 14.61 32.29 -27.05
CA GLY A 9 13.89 31.09 -27.50
C GLY A 9 14.37 29.81 -26.80
N LYS A 10 15.69 29.66 -26.62
CA LYS A 10 16.28 28.51 -25.93
C LYS A 10 15.91 28.50 -24.43
N MET A 11 15.92 29.67 -23.79
CA MET A 11 15.52 29.82 -22.38
C MET A 11 14.03 29.57 -22.18
N ARG A 12 13.16 30.06 -23.07
CA ARG A 12 11.72 29.76 -23.05
C ARG A 12 11.45 28.26 -23.17
N ASN A 13 12.11 27.58 -24.10
CA ASN A 13 11.93 26.14 -24.28
C ASN A 13 12.46 25.33 -23.08
N PHE A 14 13.52 25.81 -22.44
CA PHE A 14 14.07 25.21 -21.21
C PHE A 14 13.10 25.34 -20.03
N VAL A 15 12.50 26.53 -19.83
CA VAL A 15 11.49 26.77 -18.78
C VAL A 15 10.22 25.94 -19.01
N ILE A 16 9.76 25.83 -20.26
CA ILE A 16 8.62 24.96 -20.62
C ILE A 16 8.95 23.48 -20.33
N GLY A 17 10.17 23.03 -20.64
CA GLY A 17 10.62 21.67 -20.35
C GLY A 17 10.60 21.34 -18.85
N ILE A 18 11.04 22.28 -18.00
CA ILE A 18 10.98 22.13 -16.54
C ILE A 18 9.53 22.07 -16.06
N LEU A 19 8.66 22.96 -16.54
CA LEU A 19 7.24 22.97 -16.14
C LEU A 19 6.51 21.68 -16.52
N VAL A 20 6.71 21.18 -17.73
CA VAL A 20 6.12 19.91 -18.18
C VAL A 20 6.69 18.74 -17.38
N GLY A 21 8.01 18.72 -17.14
CA GLY A 21 8.64 17.69 -16.30
C GLY A 21 8.09 17.64 -14.88
N SER A 22 7.88 18.80 -14.24
CA SER A 22 7.30 18.91 -12.90
C SER A 22 5.85 18.43 -12.83
N ILE A 23 5.05 18.70 -13.86
CA ILE A 23 3.66 18.22 -13.96
C ILE A 23 3.64 16.70 -14.10
N VAL A 24 4.51 16.11 -14.94
CA VAL A 24 4.59 14.66 -15.10
C VAL A 24 5.03 13.95 -13.81
N LEU A 25 5.99 14.53 -13.09
CA LEU A 25 6.46 14.00 -11.80
C LEU A 25 5.37 14.05 -10.72
N SER A 26 4.61 15.15 -10.65
CA SER A 26 3.54 15.30 -9.66
C SER A 26 2.33 14.42 -9.96
N VAL A 27 1.94 14.28 -11.24
CA VAL A 27 0.85 13.36 -11.66
C VAL A 27 1.22 11.90 -11.38
N SER A 28 2.46 11.49 -11.66
CA SER A 28 2.91 10.11 -11.43
C SER A 28 2.95 9.73 -9.94
N GLY A 29 3.32 10.68 -9.06
CA GLY A 29 3.31 10.47 -7.61
C GLY A 29 1.89 10.30 -7.04
N LEU A 30 0.90 11.01 -7.60
CA LEU A 30 -0.51 10.89 -7.23
C LEU A 30 -1.09 9.50 -7.58
N THR A 31 -0.69 8.91 -8.72
CA THR A 31 -1.19 7.59 -9.13
C THR A 31 -0.68 6.46 -8.24
N ILE A 32 0.56 6.54 -7.75
CA ILE A 32 1.13 5.56 -6.81
C ILE A 32 0.45 5.67 -5.43
N ALA A 33 0.06 6.88 -5.02
CA ALA A 33 -0.68 7.10 -3.78
C ALA A 33 -2.17 6.69 -3.84
N GLN A 34 -2.75 6.48 -5.03
CA GLN A 34 -4.16 6.14 -5.22
C GLN A 34 -4.44 4.64 -5.48
N GLY A 35 -3.41 3.82 -5.71
CA GLY A 35 -3.61 2.39 -5.93
C GLY A 35 -3.96 1.64 -4.64
N LYS A 36 -4.84 0.63 -4.73
CA LYS A 36 -5.02 -0.38 -3.67
C LYS A 36 -3.74 -1.23 -3.59
N PRO A 37 -2.83 -0.99 -2.63
CA PRO A 37 -1.43 -1.49 -2.68
C PRO A 37 -1.30 -3.01 -2.67
N PHE A 38 -2.31 -3.72 -2.17
CA PHE A 38 -2.32 -5.17 -2.02
C PHE A 38 -3.48 -5.80 -2.80
N SER A 39 -3.95 -5.14 -3.87
CA SER A 39 -5.05 -5.64 -4.71
C SER A 39 -4.81 -7.08 -5.18
N GLY A 40 -5.79 -7.95 -4.94
CA GLY A 40 -5.73 -9.37 -5.33
C GLY A 40 -4.81 -10.23 -4.46
N LYS A 41 -4.19 -9.68 -3.42
CA LYS A 41 -3.43 -10.45 -2.43
C LYS A 41 -4.37 -10.99 -1.35
N LYS A 42 -4.01 -12.15 -0.81
CA LYS A 42 -4.61 -12.70 0.40
C LYS A 42 -3.57 -12.61 1.51
N ILE A 43 -3.93 -12.01 2.64
CA ILE A 43 -3.07 -11.90 3.82
C ILE A 43 -3.73 -12.67 4.95
N THR A 44 -3.01 -13.63 5.52
CA THR A 44 -3.48 -14.42 6.65
C THR A 44 -2.83 -13.88 7.92
N ILE A 45 -3.64 -13.62 8.95
CA ILE A 45 -3.17 -13.27 10.29
C ILE A 45 -3.58 -14.38 11.25
N ALA A 46 -2.59 -15.03 11.85
CA ALA A 46 -2.80 -15.95 12.96
C ALA A 46 -3.05 -15.17 14.25
N VAL A 47 -4.12 -15.51 14.97
CA VAL A 47 -4.47 -14.92 16.27
C VAL A 47 -4.88 -15.99 17.26
N LEU A 48 -4.76 -15.68 18.54
CA LEU A 48 -5.33 -16.52 19.60
C LEU A 48 -6.82 -16.75 19.34
N ALA A 49 -7.22 -18.02 19.32
CA ALA A 49 -8.60 -18.43 19.13
C ALA A 49 -9.49 -17.89 20.27
N SER A 50 -10.36 -16.95 19.93
CA SER A 50 -11.25 -16.26 20.87
C SER A 50 -12.50 -15.68 20.18
N GLY A 51 -12.70 -15.94 18.89
CA GLY A 51 -13.87 -15.56 18.12
C GLY A 51 -13.96 -14.06 17.77
N PRO A 52 -15.05 -13.64 17.08
CA PRO A 52 -15.29 -12.24 16.71
C PRO A 52 -15.49 -11.26 17.88
N LYS A 53 -15.60 -11.77 19.12
CA LYS A 53 -15.70 -10.97 20.36
C LYS A 53 -14.51 -11.17 21.29
N GLY A 54 -13.47 -11.87 20.83
CA GLY A 54 -12.26 -12.13 21.59
C GLY A 54 -11.41 -10.88 21.80
N PRO A 55 -10.60 -10.83 22.87
CA PRO A 55 -9.82 -9.64 23.23
C PRO A 55 -8.76 -9.27 22.16
N ILE A 56 -8.24 -10.26 21.43
CA ILE A 56 -7.21 -10.07 20.39
C ILE A 56 -7.82 -10.19 18.99
N SER A 57 -8.69 -11.17 18.77
CA SER A 57 -9.26 -11.49 17.46
C SER A 57 -10.35 -10.50 17.01
N ALA A 58 -11.13 -9.91 17.92
CA ALA A 58 -12.28 -9.07 17.55
C ALA A 58 -11.95 -7.86 16.67
N PRO A 59 -10.88 -7.07 16.94
CA PRO A 59 -10.52 -5.96 16.07
C PRO A 59 -10.28 -6.38 14.61
N LEU A 60 -9.70 -7.57 14.37
CA LEU A 60 -9.47 -8.04 13.01
C LEU A 60 -10.78 -8.34 12.28
N TYR A 61 -11.75 -8.96 12.96
CA TYR A 61 -13.08 -9.17 12.39
C TYR A 61 -13.80 -7.85 12.12
N TYR A 62 -13.71 -6.90 13.03
CA TYR A 62 -14.35 -5.59 12.89
C TYR A 62 -13.78 -4.76 11.73
N TRP A 63 -12.46 -4.78 11.54
CA TRP A 63 -11.78 -3.94 10.54
C TRP A 63 -11.59 -4.62 9.17
N ARG A 64 -11.83 -5.93 9.06
CA ARG A 64 -11.60 -6.75 7.85
C ARG A 64 -12.08 -6.09 6.56
N ASP A 65 -13.35 -5.69 6.52
CA ASP A 65 -13.97 -5.18 5.30
C ASP A 65 -13.41 -3.80 4.91
N LYS A 66 -13.20 -2.92 5.89
CA LYS A 66 -12.58 -1.60 5.64
C LYS A 66 -11.12 -1.72 5.21
N TRP A 67 -10.41 -2.69 5.79
CA TRP A 67 -9.04 -2.96 5.39
C TRP A 67 -8.98 -3.46 3.95
N GLU A 68 -9.87 -4.38 3.55
CA GLU A 68 -9.99 -4.81 2.15
C GLU A 68 -10.37 -3.66 1.22
N GLU A 69 -11.32 -2.81 1.59
CA GLU A 69 -11.74 -1.66 0.80
C GLU A 69 -10.55 -0.73 0.47
N ARG A 70 -9.71 -0.46 1.49
CA ARG A 70 -8.57 0.47 1.40
C ARG A 70 -7.36 -0.15 0.72
N THR A 71 -7.11 -1.44 0.97
CA THR A 71 -5.87 -2.09 0.55
C THR A 71 -6.01 -2.93 -0.71
N GLY A 72 -7.23 -3.42 -0.99
CA GLY A 72 -7.52 -4.41 -2.02
C GLY A 72 -7.15 -5.84 -1.66
N ALA A 73 -6.60 -6.09 -0.46
CA ALA A 73 -6.28 -7.43 -0.02
C ALA A 73 -7.44 -8.08 0.74
N LYS A 74 -7.58 -9.39 0.56
CA LYS A 74 -8.47 -10.24 1.37
C LYS A 74 -7.76 -10.60 2.66
N LEU A 75 -8.30 -10.20 3.80
CA LEU A 75 -7.78 -10.64 5.09
C LEU A 75 -8.36 -12.02 5.42
N GLU A 76 -7.54 -12.96 5.86
CA GLU A 76 -7.93 -14.25 6.39
C GLU A 76 -7.49 -14.31 7.86
N ILE A 77 -8.41 -14.63 8.76
CA ILE A 77 -8.14 -14.68 10.20
C ILE A 77 -8.04 -16.15 10.57
N ALA A 78 -6.83 -16.60 10.91
CA ALA A 78 -6.57 -17.96 11.35
C ALA A 78 -6.58 -17.98 12.88
N GLU A 79 -7.65 -18.52 13.46
CA GLU A 79 -7.75 -18.68 14.92
C GLU A 79 -6.98 -19.93 15.36
N VAL A 80 -5.96 -19.71 16.20
CA VAL A 80 -5.06 -20.76 16.70
C VAL A 80 -5.31 -20.98 18.20
N PRO A 81 -5.64 -22.21 18.63
CA PRO A 81 -5.76 -22.52 20.05
C PRO A 81 -4.47 -22.22 20.81
N PHE A 82 -4.59 -21.75 22.05
CA PHE A 82 -3.41 -21.36 22.86
C PHE A 82 -2.36 -22.48 22.97
N GLY A 83 -2.81 -23.73 23.17
CA GLY A 83 -1.93 -24.89 23.29
C GLY A 83 -1.13 -25.22 22.03
N GLU A 84 -1.61 -24.79 20.86
CA GLU A 84 -0.94 -25.01 19.57
C GLU A 84 -0.11 -23.81 19.12
N MET A 85 -0.25 -22.66 19.77
CA MET A 85 0.31 -21.40 19.29
C MET A 85 1.84 -21.42 19.22
N HIS A 86 2.51 -22.03 20.20
CA HIS A 86 3.97 -22.16 20.18
C HIS A 86 4.46 -22.98 18.98
N GLU A 87 3.90 -24.17 18.78
CA GLU A 87 4.26 -25.05 17.66
C GLU A 87 4.01 -24.37 16.32
N LYS A 88 2.84 -23.70 16.17
CA LYS A 88 2.49 -22.97 14.93
C LYS A 88 3.44 -21.81 14.65
N ILE A 89 3.77 -20.99 15.64
CA ILE A 89 4.72 -19.88 15.48
C ILE A 89 6.11 -20.42 15.11
N MET A 90 6.60 -21.43 15.81
CA MET A 90 7.92 -22.00 15.54
C MET A 90 7.99 -22.65 14.15
N THR A 91 6.92 -23.32 13.72
CA THR A 91 6.85 -23.89 12.36
C THR A 91 6.89 -22.79 11.30
N ASP A 92 6.09 -21.73 11.46
CA ASP A 92 6.02 -20.61 10.52
C ASP A 92 7.35 -19.84 10.40
N LEU A 93 8.15 -19.79 11.47
CA LEU A 93 9.48 -19.17 11.42
C LEU A 93 10.54 -20.00 10.68
N ILE A 94 10.32 -21.31 10.56
CA ILE A 94 11.28 -22.25 9.97
C ILE A 94 10.99 -22.51 8.48
N THR A 95 9.71 -22.44 8.05
CA THR A 95 9.26 -22.78 6.70
C THR A 95 8.79 -21.57 5.92
#